data_AF-A0A3D1U0K6-F1
#
_entry.id   AF-A0A3D1U0K6-F1
#
_cell.length_a   1.000
_cell.length_b   1.000
_cell.length_c   1.000
_cell.angle_alpha   90.00
_cell.angle_beta   90.00
_cell.angle_gamma   90.00
#
_symmetry.space_group_name_H-M   'P 1'
#
loop_
_entity.id
_entity.type
_entity.pdbx_description
1 polymer ?
#
loop_
_entity_poly.entity_id
_entity_poly.type
_entity_poly.pdbx_seq_one_letter_code
_entity_poly.pdbx_strand_id
1 'polypeptide(L)' 'MAQPKLVINQEKLEELRDGQPWGVFAKLIGIDKGTLSRIRHGESQPGSQFIAKIITQYPVRMDEIVDVESAA' A
#
# COMPACT_ATOMS: atom_id res chain seq x y z
N MET A 1 22.31 4.00 -13.23
CA MET A 1 21.62 2.77 -12.78
C MET A 1 20.32 3.22 -12.15
N ALA A 2 19.18 2.80 -12.69
CA ALA A 2 17.90 3.20 -12.13
C ALA A 2 17.67 2.46 -10.80
N GLN A 3 17.22 3.18 -9.77
CA GLN A 3 17.06 2.61 -8.43
C GLN A 3 15.80 1.74 -8.38
N PRO A 4 15.85 0.53 -7.80
CA PRO A 4 14.66 -0.29 -7.60
C PRO A 4 13.63 0.46 -6.77
N LYS A 5 12.35 0.26 -7.07
CA LYS A 5 11.25 0.97 -6.41
C LYS A 5 10.33 -0.04 -5.74
N LEU A 6 9.87 0.30 -4.54
CA LEU A 6 8.75 -0.41 -3.92
C LEU A 6 7.46 0.06 -4.58
N VAL A 7 6.64 -0.89 -5.01
CA VAL A 7 5.28 -0.64 -5.50
C VAL A 7 4.31 -1.44 -4.64
N ILE A 8 3.06 -0.99 -4.59
CA ILE A 8 2.04 -1.68 -3.82
C ILE A 8 1.46 -2.85 -4.63
N ASN A 9 1.29 -4.00 -4.00
CA ASN A 9 0.52 -5.09 -4.55
C ASN A 9 -0.97 -4.69 -4.51
N GLN A 10 -1.50 -4.31 -5.67
CA GLN A 10 -2.88 -3.81 -5.80
C GLN A 10 -3.93 -4.87 -5.48
N GLU A 11 -3.67 -6.11 -5.91
CA GLU A 11 -4.56 -7.24 -5.65
C GLU A 11 -4.68 -7.47 -4.15
N LYS A 12 -3.55 -7.52 -3.43
CA LYS A 12 -3.56 -7.68 -1.99
C LYS A 12 -4.23 -6.52 -1.26
N LEU A 13 -3.99 -5.29 -1.73
CA LEU A 13 -4.64 -4.11 -1.16
C LEU A 13 -6.17 -4.15 -1.33
N GLU A 14 -6.64 -4.67 -2.46
CA GLU A 14 -8.06 -4.86 -2.76
C GLU A 14 -8.69 -5.97 -1.90
N GLU A 15 -7.98 -7.08 -1.69
CA GLU A 15 -8.39 -8.14 -0.74
C GLU A 15 -8.58 -7.56 0.67
N LEU A 16 -7.60 -6.79 1.15
CA LEU A 16 -7.63 -6.20 2.50
C LEU A 16 -8.73 -5.15 2.66
N ARG A 17 -9.11 -4.49 1.57
CA ARG A 17 -10.21 -3.53 1.55
C ARG A 17 -11.56 -4.22 1.72
N ASP A 18 -11.68 -5.50 1.34
CA ASP A 18 -12.90 -6.31 1.49
C ASP A 18 -14.17 -5.58 1.03
N GLY A 19 -14.12 -4.99 -0.17
CA GLY A 19 -15.25 -4.27 -0.76
C GLY A 19 -15.57 -2.90 -0.14
N GLN A 20 -14.93 -2.49 0.96
CA GLN A 20 -15.19 -1.20 1.62
C GLN A 20 -14.75 0.02 0.80
N PRO A 21 -15.45 1.16 0.83
CA PRO A 21 -14.99 2.34 0.12
C PRO A 21 -13.56 2.75 0.51
N TRP A 22 -12.74 3.16 -0.45
CA TRP A 22 -11.32 3.53 -0.22
C TRP A 22 -11.11 4.56 0.91
N GLY A 23 -12.03 5.51 1.08
CA GLY A 23 -11.96 6.46 2.17
C GLY A 23 -12.19 5.85 3.56
N VAL A 24 -13.05 4.82 3.65
CA VAL A 24 -13.28 4.06 4.88
C VAL A 24 -12.06 3.21 5.19
N PHE A 25 -11.54 2.49 4.20
CA PHE A 25 -10.33 1.69 4.37
C PHE A 25 -9.13 2.54 4.80
N ALA A 26 -8.91 3.70 4.16
CA ALA A 26 -7.87 4.65 4.55
C ALA A 26 -7.98 5.05 6.05
N LYS A 27 -9.20 5.35 6.50
CA LYS A 27 -9.47 5.68 7.90
C LYS A 27 -9.19 4.51 8.83
N LEU A 28 -9.56 3.28 8.44
CA LEU A 28 -9.30 2.08 9.25
C LEU A 28 -7.81 1.89 9.47
N ILE A 29 -7.01 1.95 8.39
CA ILE A 29 -5.54 1.82 8.48
C ILE A 29 -4.86 3.07 9.03
N GLY A 30 -5.63 4.11 9.39
CA GLY A 30 -5.11 5.34 9.97
C GLY A 30 -4.26 6.17 9.00
N ILE A 31 -4.53 6.12 7.70
CA ILE A 31 -3.78 6.84 6.66
C ILE A 31 -4.69 7.86 5.98
N ASP A 32 -4.12 9.00 5.61
CA ASP A 32 -4.85 10.02 4.85
C ASP A 32 -5.28 9.47 3.47
N LYS A 33 -6.50 9.82 3.05
CA LYS A 33 -7.09 9.37 1.78
C LYS A 33 -6.24 9.79 0.58
N GLY A 34 -5.66 10.98 0.60
CA GLY A 34 -4.77 11.46 -0.47
C GLY A 34 -3.49 10.64 -0.55
N THR A 35 -2.91 10.28 0.59
CA THR A 35 -1.74 9.40 0.66
C THR A 35 -2.03 8.02 0.09
N LEU A 36 -3.12 7.38 0.52
CA LEU A 36 -3.54 6.09 -0.04
C LEU A 36 -3.79 6.19 -1.55
N SER A 37 -4.44 7.26 -2.01
CA SER A 37 -4.71 7.49 -3.44
C SER A 37 -3.42 7.58 -4.25
N ARG A 38 -2.43 8.35 -3.80
CA ARG A 38 -1.15 8.49 -4.51
C ARG A 38 -0.39 7.17 -4.59
N ILE A 39 -0.37 6.40 -3.51
CA ILE A 39 0.26 5.08 -3.48
C ILE A 39 -0.45 4.12 -4.44
N ARG A 40 -1.78 4.09 -4.41
CA ARG A 40 -2.59 3.23 -5.28
C ARG A 40 -2.44 3.55 -6.77
N HIS A 41 -2.14 4.78 -7.15
CA HIS A 41 -1.92 5.13 -8.56
C HIS A 41 -0.43 5.14 -8.96
N GLY A 42 0.47 4.70 -8.07
CA GLY A 42 1.91 4.70 -8.34
C GLY A 42 2.55 6.09 -8.36
N GLU A 43 1.81 7.14 -7.98
CA GLU A 43 2.30 8.53 -7.88
C GLU A 43 3.22 8.73 -6.67
N SER A 44 3.21 7.81 -5.72
CA SER A 44 4.09 7.81 -4.55
C SER A 44 4.42 6.38 -4.15
N GLN A 45 5.66 6.15 -3.70
CA GLN A 45 6.04 4.85 -3.17
C GLN A 45 5.39 4.62 -1.80
N PRO A 46 5.03 3.36 -1.45
CA PRO A 46 4.59 3.02 -0.11
C PRO A 46 5.73 3.27 0.89
N GLY A 47 5.56 4.27 1.76
CA GLY A 47 6.54 4.57 2.81
C GLY A 47 6.49 3.56 3.96
N SER A 48 7.54 3.54 4.78
CA SER A 48 7.63 2.63 5.95
C SER A 48 6.44 2.75 6.90
N GLN A 49 5.92 3.97 7.13
CA GLN A 49 4.74 4.18 7.97
C GLN A 49 3.47 3.56 7.37
N PHE A 50 3.31 3.59 6.04
CA PHE A 50 2.17 2.98 5.38
C PHE A 50 2.20 1.46 5.56
N ILE A 51 3.36 0.86 5.27
CA ILE A 51 3.57 -0.58 5.38
C ILE A 51 3.37 -1.04 6.82
N ALA A 52 3.98 -0.34 7.78
CA ALA A 52 3.84 -0.65 9.21
C ALA A 52 2.37 -0.66 9.66
N LYS A 53 1.58 0.34 9.26
CA LYS A 53 0.16 0.42 9.62
C LYS A 53 -0.64 -0.77 9.08
N ILE A 54 -0.41 -1.18 7.84
CA ILE A 54 -1.10 -2.34 7.26
C ILE A 54 -0.75 -3.62 8.00
N ILE A 55 0.55 -3.93 8.18
CA ILE A 55 0.97 -5.19 8.82
C ILE A 55 0.62 -5.25 10.31
N THR A 56 0.44 -4.10 10.97
CA THR A 56 -0.03 -4.07 12.37
C THR A 56 -1.53 -4.28 12.50
N GLN A 57 -2.30 -3.99 11.44
CA GLN A 57 -3.76 -4.02 11.49
C GLN A 57 -4.35 -5.28 10.87
N TYR A 58 -3.63 -5.87 9.92
CA TYR A 58 -4.03 -7.09 9.25
C TYR A 58 -2.96 -8.18 9.44
N PRO A 59 -3.36 -9.45 9.51
CA PRO A 59 -2.42 -10.57 9.65
C PRO A 59 -1.77 -10.89 8.29
N VAL A 60 -0.98 -9.94 7.77
CA VAL A 60 -0.29 -10.00 6.47
C VAL A 60 1.18 -9.66 6.63
N ARG A 61 2.01 -10.27 5.81
CA ARG A 61 3.44 -10.01 5.78
C ARG A 61 3.77 -8.86 4.81
N MET A 62 4.92 -8.23 5.01
CA MET A 62 5.36 -7.10 4.17
C MET A 62 5.52 -7.50 2.69
N ASP A 63 6.03 -8.70 2.43
CA ASP A 63 6.23 -9.26 1.09
C ASP A 63 4.93 -9.59 0.35
N GLU A 64 3.79 -9.60 1.05
CA GLU A 64 2.46 -9.70 0.42
C GLU A 64 1.92 -8.32 0.01
N ILE A 65 2.39 -7.23 0.63
CA ILE A 65 1.86 -5.88 0.46
C ILE A 65 2.63 -5.09 -0.58
N VAL A 66 3.95 -5.30 -0.69
CA VAL A 66 4.80 -4.54 -1.59
C VAL A 66 5.62 -5.45 -2.48
N ASP A 67 5.71 -5.07 -3.75
CA ASP A 67 6.57 -5.69 -4.74
C ASP A 67 7.77 -4.78 -5.05
N VAL A 68 8.85 -5.39 -5.55
CA VAL A 68 10.04 -4.67 -6.00
C VAL A 68 10.03 -4.60 -7.52
N GLU A 69 9.84 -3.41 -8.08
CA GLU A 69 10.06 -3.18 -9.49
C GLU A 69 11.51 -2.77 -9.75
N SER A 70 12.21 -3.58 -10.54
CA SER A 70 13.49 -3.20 -11.12
C SER A 70 13.25 -2.07 -12.11
N ALA A 71 13.86 -0.92 -11.86
CA ALA A 71 13.76 0.20 -12.77
C ALA A 71 14.51 -0.15 -14.07
N ALA A 72 13.75 -0.22 -15.17
CA ALA A 72 14.24 -0.51 -16.52
C ALA A 72 15.31 0.50 -16.98
#